data_AF-A0A925HJB0-F1
#
_entry.id   AF-A0A925HJB0-F1
#
_cell.length_a   1.000
_cell.length_b   1.000
_cell.length_c   1.000
_cell.angle_alpha   90.00
_cell.angle_beta   90.00
_cell.angle_gamma   90.00
#
_symmetry.space_group_name_H-M   'P 1'
#
loop_
_entity.id
_entity.type
_entity.pdbx_description
1 polymer ?
#
loop_
_entity_poly.entity_id
_entity_poly.type
_entity_poly.pdbx_seq_one_letter_code
_entity_poly.pdbx_strand_id
1 'polypeptide(L)'
;MNRTVLAALVGVIGIGAMGSESHGQSNLLYNPGFEELGGSPGGQGPRGWRFFDGASRYRRDGDGLGPFFAHEGLASVEIRGNAGFATEGVHNDVFNPQTLEYFWADYTWEGGDVTFTGWYLIPADSPILGDANGGANAGIKLEFKRPNLSVFEAYENRPIFGHTSGEWVQFSFTVTQANLNVVCENGPQHCDDPADLPIGVVVIPLLFPANVETGVIFWDDLVLTQGGIPEECPADFNGDTLITSADITSFLSAWFSDIANGTIVADYNDSGTTTSADITAFLAGWFEGLVTGCQ
;
A
#
# COMPACT_ATOMS: atom_id res chain seq x y z
N MET A 1 -33.79 22.10 -64.78
CA MET A 1 -32.52 21.59 -64.23
C MET A 1 -32.33 22.22 -62.86
N ASN A 2 -32.74 21.54 -61.79
CA ASN A 2 -32.55 22.00 -60.40
C ASN A 2 -31.82 20.87 -59.67
N ARG A 3 -30.61 21.15 -59.16
CA ARG A 3 -29.84 20.24 -58.30
C ARG A 3 -29.82 20.82 -56.90
N THR A 4 -30.61 20.20 -56.03
CA THR A 4 -30.61 20.44 -54.58
C THR A 4 -29.45 19.65 -53.99
N VAL A 5 -28.50 20.33 -53.36
CA VAL A 5 -27.38 19.71 -52.63
C VAL A 5 -27.78 19.65 -51.16
N LEU A 6 -27.94 18.43 -50.63
CA LEU A 6 -28.14 18.15 -49.22
C LEU A 6 -26.76 18.04 -48.56
N ALA A 7 -26.40 18.97 -47.68
CA ALA A 7 -25.20 18.86 -46.85
C ALA A 7 -25.57 18.13 -45.56
N ALA A 8 -25.03 16.93 -45.36
CA ALA A 8 -25.13 16.18 -44.11
C ALA A 8 -24.10 16.71 -43.11
N LEU A 9 -24.58 17.36 -42.06
CA LEU A 9 -23.76 17.79 -40.92
C LEU A 9 -23.61 16.59 -39.97
N VAL A 10 -22.42 15.99 -39.95
CA VAL A 10 -22.07 14.95 -38.97
C VAL A 10 -21.54 15.65 -37.73
N GLY A 11 -22.39 15.77 -36.71
CA GLY A 11 -21.98 16.22 -35.38
C GLY A 11 -21.32 15.07 -34.64
N VAL A 12 -20.00 15.13 -34.42
CA VAL A 12 -19.29 14.23 -33.52
C VAL A 12 -19.44 14.79 -32.11
N ILE A 13 -20.30 14.16 -31.31
CA ILE A 13 -20.36 14.40 -29.86
C ILE A 13 -19.23 13.58 -29.25
N GLY A 14 -18.13 14.25 -28.89
CA GLY A 14 -17.07 13.64 -28.09
C GLY A 14 -17.52 13.61 -26.63
N ILE A 15 -17.92 12.42 -26.16
CA ILE A 15 -18.07 12.16 -24.73
C ILE A 15 -16.66 12.12 -24.16
N GLY A 16 -16.23 13.21 -23.52
CA GLY A 16 -15.00 13.24 -22.76
C GLY A 16 -15.22 12.43 -21.48
N ALA A 17 -14.66 11.23 -21.41
CA ALA A 17 -14.53 10.52 -20.15
C ALA A 17 -13.62 11.37 -19.25
N MET A 18 -14.22 12.05 -18.27
CA MET A 18 -13.46 12.60 -17.15
C MET A 18 -13.09 11.41 -16.29
N GLY A 19 -11.88 10.87 -16.51
CA GLY A 19 -11.31 9.94 -15.53
C GLY A 19 -11.10 10.71 -14.23
N SER A 20 -11.72 10.25 -13.15
CA SER A 20 -11.37 10.69 -11.81
C SER A 20 -9.87 10.46 -11.63
N GLU A 21 -9.12 11.54 -11.38
CA GLU A 21 -7.75 11.40 -10.91
C GLU A 21 -7.86 10.82 -9.51
N SER A 22 -7.63 9.50 -9.37
CA SER A 22 -7.51 8.94 -8.03
C SER A 22 -6.37 9.67 -7.34
N HIS A 23 -6.67 10.32 -6.22
CA HIS A 23 -5.67 10.95 -5.35
C HIS A 23 -4.87 9.86 -4.65
N GLY A 24 -4.20 8.99 -5.41
CA GLY A 24 -3.23 8.05 -4.86
C GLY A 24 -2.19 8.87 -4.10
N GLN A 25 -2.08 8.60 -2.79
CA GLN A 25 -1.09 9.28 -1.97
C GLN A 25 0.30 9.04 -2.59
N SER A 26 1.09 10.11 -2.70
CA SER A 26 2.52 9.99 -3.04
C SER A 26 3.20 9.02 -2.08
N ASN A 27 4.31 8.41 -2.48
CA ASN A 27 5.08 7.50 -1.63
C ASN A 27 5.18 8.00 -0.19
N LEU A 28 4.64 7.23 0.75
CA LEU A 28 4.52 7.61 2.16
C LEU A 28 5.85 7.49 2.91
N LEU A 29 6.87 6.90 2.29
CA LEU A 29 8.18 6.72 2.91
C LEU A 29 9.04 7.98 2.76
N TYR A 30 9.71 8.34 3.86
CA TYR A 30 10.78 9.33 3.85
C TYR A 30 12.08 8.70 3.33
N ASN A 31 12.75 9.36 2.38
CA ASN A 31 14.03 8.93 1.79
C ASN A 31 14.02 7.44 1.32
N PRO A 32 13.12 7.08 0.39
CA PRO A 32 12.88 5.70 -0.03
C PRO A 32 14.04 5.03 -0.77
N GLY A 33 14.85 5.80 -1.51
CA GLY A 33 16.05 5.34 -2.21
C GLY A 33 17.34 5.55 -1.40
N PHE A 34 17.23 5.90 -0.11
CA PHE A 34 18.38 6.03 0.79
C PHE A 34 19.45 7.09 0.41
N GLU A 35 19.15 7.97 -0.53
CA GLU A 35 20.09 8.97 -1.08
C GLU A 35 20.48 10.07 -0.07
N GLU A 36 19.61 10.37 0.89
CA GLU A 36 19.91 11.34 1.93
C GLU A 36 20.64 10.68 3.11
N LEU A 37 21.82 11.19 3.45
CA LEU A 37 22.52 10.83 4.67
C LEU A 37 21.81 11.39 5.91
N GLY A 38 21.67 10.55 6.94
CA GLY A 38 20.90 10.85 8.14
C GLY A 38 21.74 11.20 9.35
N GLY A 39 21.31 12.26 10.07
CA GLY A 39 21.87 12.70 11.34
C GLY A 39 21.17 12.11 12.57
N SER A 40 20.83 10.82 12.59
CA SER A 40 20.49 10.21 13.89
C SER A 40 21.69 10.42 14.83
N PRO A 41 21.48 10.76 16.12
CA PRO A 41 22.59 11.02 17.03
C PRO A 41 23.52 9.79 17.14
N GLY A 42 24.57 9.76 16.32
CA GLY A 42 25.59 8.70 16.28
C GLY A 42 25.65 7.79 15.03
N GLY A 43 24.79 7.94 14.01
CA GLY A 43 24.70 6.97 12.90
C GLY A 43 25.26 7.41 11.54
N GLN A 44 25.90 6.50 10.81
CA GLN A 44 26.23 6.64 9.37
C GLN A 44 25.13 6.08 8.44
N GLY A 45 23.89 6.04 8.92
CA GLY A 45 22.75 5.49 8.16
C GLY A 45 22.07 6.49 7.23
N PRO A 46 21.17 6.03 6.35
CA PRO A 46 20.33 6.93 5.57
C PRO A 46 19.35 7.65 6.50
N ARG A 47 19.01 8.89 6.15
CA ARG A 47 18.08 9.72 6.91
C ARG A 47 16.72 9.07 6.97
N GLY A 48 16.12 9.03 8.16
CA GLY A 48 14.82 8.41 8.39
C GLY A 48 14.88 6.91 8.67
N TRP A 49 16.06 6.28 8.59
CA TRP A 49 16.19 4.82 8.73
C TRP A 49 17.17 4.45 9.84
N ARG A 50 16.89 3.33 10.51
CA ARG A 50 17.74 2.77 11.58
C ARG A 50 17.91 1.27 11.39
N PHE A 51 19.13 0.79 11.61
CA PHE A 51 19.46 -0.63 11.62
C PHE A 51 19.14 -1.26 12.98
N PHE A 52 18.65 -2.50 12.99
CA PHE A 52 18.44 -3.27 14.23
C PHE A 52 19.76 -3.74 14.87
N ASP A 53 20.79 -3.80 14.05
CA ASP A 53 21.98 -4.59 14.29
C ASP A 53 23.25 -3.82 13.90
N GLY A 54 24.40 -4.50 13.97
CA GLY A 54 25.69 -3.98 13.51
C GLY A 54 26.19 -4.62 12.20
N ALA A 55 25.42 -5.51 11.59
CA ALA A 55 25.79 -6.25 10.38
C ALA A 55 25.25 -5.57 9.11
N SER A 56 24.06 -5.00 9.20
CA SER A 56 23.37 -4.18 8.21
C SER A 56 24.09 -2.84 8.01
N ARG A 57 24.11 -2.37 6.78
CA ARG A 57 24.94 -1.25 6.34
C ARG A 57 24.20 -0.37 5.37
N TYR A 58 24.44 0.92 5.50
CA TYR A 58 24.24 1.86 4.43
C TYR A 58 25.38 1.72 3.42
N ARG A 59 25.06 1.56 2.13
CA ARG A 59 26.05 1.35 1.08
C ARG A 59 25.98 2.46 0.04
N ARG A 60 27.14 2.84 -0.48
CA ARG A 60 27.28 3.85 -1.55
C ARG A 60 28.52 3.57 -2.38
N ASP A 61 28.57 4.11 -3.59
CA ASP A 61 29.77 4.01 -4.41
C ASP A 61 30.99 4.59 -3.67
N GLY A 62 32.10 3.84 -3.70
CA GLY A 62 33.35 4.21 -3.03
C GLY A 62 33.35 4.14 -1.50
N ASP A 63 32.38 3.47 -0.85
CA ASP A 63 32.40 3.29 0.61
C ASP A 63 33.54 2.40 1.14
N GLY A 64 34.20 1.65 0.26
CA GLY A 64 35.34 0.80 0.60
C GLY A 64 34.97 -0.51 1.33
N LEU A 65 33.67 -0.85 1.42
CA LEU A 65 33.16 -2.02 2.14
C LEU A 65 32.96 -3.25 1.25
N GLY A 66 33.42 -3.19 0.00
CA GLY A 66 33.31 -4.26 -0.99
C GLY A 66 32.40 -3.87 -2.16
N PRO A 67 31.82 -4.86 -2.86
CA PRO A 67 30.87 -4.60 -3.93
C PRO A 67 29.69 -3.75 -3.43
N PHE A 68 29.32 -2.77 -4.24
CA PHE A 68 28.19 -1.87 -4.01
C PHE A 68 27.19 -2.06 -5.15
N PHE A 69 25.91 -2.02 -4.80
CA PHE A 69 24.80 -2.10 -5.74
C PHE A 69 23.76 -1.04 -5.34
N ALA A 70 23.30 -0.24 -6.30
CA ALA A 70 22.10 0.59 -6.20
C ALA A 70 21.24 0.29 -7.44
N HIS A 71 19.92 0.45 -7.31
CA HIS A 71 18.98 0.26 -8.40
C HIS A 71 18.89 1.57 -9.22
N GLU A 72 18.31 2.61 -8.63
CA GLU A 72 18.44 3.99 -9.07
C GLU A 72 19.28 4.78 -8.06
N GLY A 73 19.95 5.85 -8.51
CA GLY A 73 20.73 6.69 -7.61
C GLY A 73 22.13 6.17 -7.25
N LEU A 74 22.59 6.48 -6.04
CA LEU A 74 23.97 6.31 -5.56
C LEU A 74 24.07 5.59 -4.21
N ALA A 75 22.94 5.14 -3.65
CA ALA A 75 22.89 4.52 -2.35
C ALA A 75 21.96 3.30 -2.31
N SER A 76 22.15 2.46 -1.29
CA SER A 76 21.21 1.37 -0.97
C SER A 76 21.41 0.91 0.47
N VAL A 77 20.54 0.01 0.93
CA VAL A 77 20.75 -0.69 2.20
C VAL A 77 21.14 -2.14 1.95
N GLU A 78 22.23 -2.56 2.59
CA GLU A 78 22.67 -3.94 2.65
C GLU A 78 22.29 -4.56 4.00
N ILE A 79 21.64 -5.72 3.96
CA ILE A 79 21.34 -6.55 5.13
C ILE A 79 22.14 -7.85 4.97
N ARG A 80 22.92 -8.20 5.99
CA ARG A 80 23.74 -9.41 6.00
C ARG A 80 23.19 -10.36 7.04
N GLY A 81 22.99 -11.62 6.68
CA GLY A 81 22.69 -12.63 7.68
C GLY A 81 23.86 -12.83 8.60
N ASN A 82 23.56 -12.94 9.89
CA ASN A 82 24.51 -13.33 10.92
C ASN A 82 24.12 -14.72 11.44
N ALA A 83 25.10 -15.50 11.90
CA ALA A 83 24.79 -16.72 12.63
C ALA A 83 24.16 -16.36 13.98
N GLY A 84 22.88 -16.68 14.17
CA GLY A 84 22.21 -16.45 15.45
C GLY A 84 20.69 -16.35 15.35
N PHE A 85 20.07 -16.08 16.51
CA PHE A 85 18.62 -15.87 16.62
C PHE A 85 18.21 -14.40 16.45
N ALA A 86 19.14 -13.54 16.00
CA ALA A 86 18.86 -12.12 15.80
C ALA A 86 18.25 -11.89 14.41
N THR A 87 17.21 -11.06 14.37
CA THR A 87 16.67 -10.54 13.12
C THR A 87 17.54 -9.40 12.66
N GLU A 88 17.99 -9.45 11.42
CA GLU A 88 18.82 -8.41 10.82
C GLU A 88 17.94 -7.55 9.91
N GLY A 89 18.14 -6.23 9.89
CA GLY A 89 17.34 -5.37 9.02
C GLY A 89 17.39 -3.88 9.33
N VAL A 90 16.52 -3.16 8.63
CA VAL A 90 16.38 -1.70 8.73
C VAL A 90 14.92 -1.34 8.93
N HIS A 91 14.63 -0.24 9.62
CA HIS A 91 13.27 0.26 9.80
C HIS A 91 13.23 1.78 9.79
N ASN A 92 12.08 2.35 9.40
CA ASN A 92 11.87 3.81 9.34
C ASN A 92 11.34 4.42 10.65
N ASP A 93 11.16 3.64 11.73
CA ASP A 93 10.74 4.13 13.05
C ASP A 93 11.89 4.86 13.78
N VAL A 94 12.19 6.07 13.31
CA VAL A 94 13.28 6.92 13.82
C VAL A 94 12.71 8.24 14.32
N PHE A 95 12.88 8.52 15.61
CA PHE A 95 12.49 9.80 16.19
C PHE A 95 13.51 10.89 15.84
N ASN A 96 13.03 12.00 15.30
CA ASN A 96 13.78 13.22 15.06
C ASN A 96 13.64 14.15 16.27
N PRO A 97 14.66 14.27 17.15
CA PRO A 97 14.55 15.09 18.35
C PRO A 97 14.50 16.60 18.06
N GLN A 98 14.86 17.04 16.86
CA GLN A 98 14.80 18.45 16.46
C GLN A 98 13.40 18.86 16.03
N THR A 99 12.67 18.00 15.33
CA THR A 99 11.29 18.28 14.89
C THR A 99 10.23 17.66 15.80
N LEU A 100 10.64 16.75 16.71
CA LEU A 100 9.77 15.94 17.56
C LEU A 100 8.82 15.03 16.78
N GLU A 101 9.22 14.64 15.57
CA GLU A 101 8.46 13.77 14.67
C GLU A 101 9.12 12.39 14.58
N TYR A 102 8.33 11.38 14.24
CA TYR A 102 8.84 10.08 13.83
C TYR A 102 8.92 10.03 12.30
N PHE A 103 9.98 9.42 11.76
CA PHE A 103 10.17 9.20 10.32
C PHE A 103 9.44 7.96 9.78
N TRP A 104 8.54 7.37 10.58
CA TRP A 104 7.63 6.35 10.06
C TRP A 104 6.78 6.93 8.92
N ALA A 105 6.14 6.08 8.13
CA ALA A 105 5.33 6.57 7.02
C ALA A 105 4.20 7.46 7.56
N ASP A 106 4.06 8.66 6.99
CA ASP A 106 2.95 9.56 7.34
C ASP A 106 1.67 8.92 6.82
N TYR A 107 0.99 8.22 7.71
CA TYR A 107 -0.08 7.31 7.37
C TYR A 107 -1.27 7.66 8.22
N THR A 108 -2.38 7.97 7.56
CA THR A 108 -3.67 8.06 8.20
C THR A 108 -4.51 6.96 7.62
N TRP A 109 -5.09 6.10 8.46
CA TRP A 109 -6.01 5.08 7.97
C TRP A 109 -7.23 5.73 7.33
N GLU A 110 -7.19 5.84 6.02
CA GLU A 110 -8.34 6.26 5.22
C GLU A 110 -9.17 5.04 4.81
N GLY A 111 -8.58 3.85 4.74
CA GLY A 111 -9.16 2.63 4.19
C GLY A 111 -8.30 2.12 3.03
N GLY A 112 -8.84 1.23 2.21
CA GLY A 112 -8.15 0.65 1.06
C GLY A 112 -6.96 -0.27 1.39
N ASP A 113 -6.35 -0.76 0.32
CA ASP A 113 -5.20 -1.65 0.40
C ASP A 113 -3.91 -0.87 0.64
N VAL A 114 -3.07 -1.37 1.55
CA VAL A 114 -1.73 -0.83 1.78
C VAL A 114 -0.73 -1.67 1.00
N THR A 115 -0.09 -1.06 0.01
CA THR A 115 0.88 -1.74 -0.86
C THR A 115 2.28 -1.21 -0.62
N PHE A 116 3.17 -2.13 -0.27
CA PHE A 116 4.61 -1.94 -0.30
C PHE A 116 5.16 -2.49 -1.62
N THR A 117 6.01 -1.71 -2.29
CA THR A 117 6.87 -2.20 -3.36
C THR A 117 8.31 -1.74 -3.14
N GLY A 118 9.25 -2.37 -3.82
CA GLY A 118 10.65 -1.95 -3.82
C GLY A 118 11.49 -2.89 -4.66
N TRP A 119 12.79 -2.63 -4.73
CA TRP A 119 13.73 -3.46 -5.45
C TRP A 119 14.66 -4.16 -4.48
N TYR A 120 14.99 -5.41 -4.78
CA TYR A 120 16.00 -6.16 -4.04
C TYR A 120 16.99 -6.87 -4.96
N LEU A 121 18.19 -7.11 -4.45
CA LEU A 121 19.26 -7.83 -5.15
C LEU A 121 19.99 -8.75 -4.18
N ILE A 122 20.27 -9.98 -4.64
CA ILE A 122 21.07 -10.95 -3.89
C ILE A 122 22.23 -11.42 -4.78
N PRO A 123 23.50 -11.13 -4.39
CA PRO A 123 24.67 -11.57 -5.14
C PRO A 123 24.75 -13.10 -5.30
N ALA A 124 25.26 -13.57 -6.44
CA ALA A 124 25.41 -15.01 -6.71
C ALA A 124 26.36 -15.71 -5.73
N ASP A 125 27.36 -15.01 -5.22
CA ASP A 125 28.38 -15.51 -4.30
C ASP A 125 27.96 -15.44 -2.82
N SER A 126 26.82 -14.80 -2.53
CA SER A 126 26.29 -14.62 -1.17
C SER A 126 24.78 -14.94 -1.10
N PRO A 127 24.34 -16.14 -1.53
CA PRO A 127 22.93 -16.49 -1.54
C PRO A 127 22.33 -16.58 -0.14
N ILE A 128 21.05 -16.24 -0.02
CA ILE A 128 20.25 -16.52 1.18
C ILE A 128 19.92 -18.01 1.17
N LEU A 129 20.56 -18.75 2.06
CA LEU A 129 20.29 -20.16 2.26
C LEU A 129 19.09 -20.26 3.22
N GLY A 130 17.99 -20.88 2.80
CA GLY A 130 16.87 -21.18 3.70
C GLY A 130 17.31 -21.87 5.00
N ASP A 131 16.47 -21.88 6.02
CA ASP A 131 16.75 -22.60 7.26
C ASP A 131 16.77 -24.11 7.00
N ALA A 132 17.05 -24.92 8.02
CA ALA A 132 17.13 -26.38 7.88
C ALA A 132 15.80 -27.04 7.42
N ASN A 133 14.68 -26.32 7.49
CA ASN A 133 13.37 -26.68 6.96
C ASN A 133 12.99 -25.90 5.68
N GLY A 134 13.91 -25.10 5.13
CA GLY A 134 13.71 -24.24 3.97
C GLY A 134 13.18 -22.82 4.26
N GLY A 135 13.28 -22.32 5.49
CA GLY A 135 12.54 -21.14 6.01
C GLY A 135 13.35 -19.91 6.46
N ALA A 136 14.61 -19.76 6.06
CA ALA A 136 15.36 -18.52 6.26
C ALA A 136 15.10 -17.69 5.04
N ASN A 137 14.24 -16.71 5.23
CA ASN A 137 13.66 -15.96 4.15
C ASN A 137 13.99 -14.50 4.42
N ALA A 138 14.41 -13.77 3.39
CA ALA A 138 14.29 -12.33 3.43
C ALA A 138 12.86 -11.94 3.10
N GLY A 139 12.49 -10.73 3.49
CA GLY A 139 11.17 -10.22 3.23
C GLY A 139 10.93 -8.86 3.83
N ILE A 140 9.65 -8.57 4.00
CA ILE A 140 9.16 -7.32 4.53
C ILE A 140 8.22 -7.61 5.68
N LYS A 141 8.38 -6.83 6.74
CA LYS A 141 7.37 -6.68 7.78
C LYS A 141 6.81 -5.27 7.74
N LEU A 142 5.50 -5.16 7.85
CA LEU A 142 4.78 -3.91 8.05
C LEU A 142 4.19 -3.94 9.46
N GLU A 143 4.46 -2.92 10.26
CA GLU A 143 3.81 -2.72 11.56
C GLU A 143 2.97 -1.45 11.51
N PHE A 144 1.66 -1.62 11.65
CA PHE A 144 0.71 -0.52 11.79
C PHE A 144 0.76 -0.03 13.24
N LYS A 145 0.79 1.28 13.47
CA LYS A 145 1.04 1.86 14.79
C LYS A 145 -0.10 2.74 15.26
N ARG A 146 -0.44 2.63 16.53
CA ARG A 146 -1.46 3.45 17.21
C ARG A 146 -0.89 4.82 17.64
N PRO A 147 -1.73 5.79 18.03
CA PRO A 147 -1.28 7.07 18.60
C PRO A 147 -0.35 6.96 19.82
N ASN A 148 -0.49 5.89 20.60
CA ASN A 148 0.38 5.61 21.75
C ASN A 148 1.66 4.84 21.37
N LEU A 149 1.97 4.72 20.08
CA LEU A 149 3.13 4.02 19.48
C LEU A 149 3.13 2.49 19.65
N SER A 150 2.11 1.90 20.26
CA SER A 150 1.97 0.45 20.27
C SER A 150 1.62 -0.08 18.88
N VAL A 151 1.95 -1.34 18.63
CA VAL A 151 1.59 -2.01 17.38
C VAL A 151 0.08 -2.25 17.38
N PHE A 152 -0.59 -1.71 16.37
CA PHE A 152 -1.98 -2.01 16.04
C PHE A 152 -2.08 -3.44 15.51
N GLU A 153 -1.34 -3.74 14.45
CA GLU A 153 -1.20 -5.07 13.85
C GLU A 153 0.12 -5.15 13.08
N ALA A 154 0.64 -6.35 12.85
CA ALA A 154 1.80 -6.58 12.02
C ALA A 154 1.55 -7.67 10.97
N TYR A 155 2.06 -7.43 9.77
CA TYR A 155 2.02 -8.40 8.68
C TYR A 155 3.41 -8.64 8.13
N GLU A 156 3.69 -9.89 7.79
CA GLU A 156 5.00 -10.33 7.34
C GLU A 156 4.86 -11.14 6.06
N ASN A 157 5.66 -10.82 5.04
CA ASN A 157 5.79 -11.62 3.84
C ASN A 157 7.26 -11.95 3.61
N ARG A 158 7.57 -13.25 3.54
CA ARG A 158 8.94 -13.77 3.55
C ARG A 158 9.17 -14.74 2.39
N PRO A 159 9.04 -14.32 1.12
CA PRO A 159 9.15 -15.25 -0.01
C PRO A 159 10.56 -15.29 -0.61
N ILE A 160 11.50 -14.49 -0.13
CA ILE A 160 12.80 -14.28 -0.79
C ILE A 160 13.84 -15.25 -0.25
N PHE A 161 14.44 -16.05 -1.13
CA PHE A 161 15.54 -16.97 -0.83
C PHE A 161 16.42 -17.18 -2.07
N GLY A 162 17.57 -17.83 -1.91
CA GLY A 162 18.50 -18.13 -3.00
C GLY A 162 19.30 -16.90 -3.42
N HIS A 163 19.43 -16.65 -4.73
CA HIS A 163 20.07 -15.46 -5.26
C HIS A 163 19.35 -14.92 -6.51
N THR A 164 19.54 -13.64 -6.80
CA THR A 164 19.10 -13.01 -8.06
C THR A 164 20.22 -12.93 -9.09
N SER A 165 21.37 -13.55 -8.78
CA SER A 165 22.57 -13.46 -9.61
C SER A 165 23.10 -12.04 -9.79
N GLY A 166 22.87 -11.17 -8.81
CA GLY A 166 23.29 -9.76 -8.88
C GLY A 166 22.40 -8.88 -9.77
N GLU A 167 21.23 -9.38 -10.20
CA GLU A 167 20.21 -8.57 -10.88
C GLU A 167 19.20 -8.02 -9.86
N TRP A 168 18.68 -6.82 -10.10
CA TRP A 168 17.60 -6.24 -9.31
C TRP A 168 16.26 -6.89 -9.69
N VAL A 169 15.48 -7.25 -8.67
CA VAL A 169 14.16 -7.85 -8.81
C VAL A 169 13.16 -7.02 -8.03
N GLN A 170 12.03 -6.71 -8.65
CA GLN A 170 10.95 -5.99 -7.98
C GLN A 170 10.23 -6.92 -7.00
N PHE A 171 9.93 -6.39 -5.82
CA PHE A 171 9.12 -7.02 -4.80
C PHE A 171 7.83 -6.22 -4.60
N SER A 172 6.73 -6.93 -4.33
CA SER A 172 5.45 -6.32 -3.97
C SER A 172 4.81 -7.12 -2.84
N PHE A 173 4.25 -6.39 -1.87
CA PHE A 173 3.49 -6.94 -0.77
C PHE A 173 2.31 -6.02 -0.45
N THR A 174 1.11 -6.58 -0.49
CA THR A 174 -0.13 -5.85 -0.20
C THR A 174 -0.78 -6.42 1.06
N VAL A 175 -1.10 -5.53 1.99
CA VAL A 175 -2.01 -5.78 3.11
C VAL A 175 -3.36 -5.24 2.70
N THR A 176 -4.34 -6.13 2.54
CA THR A 176 -5.65 -5.74 2.05
C THR A 176 -6.48 -5.03 3.12
N GLN A 177 -7.46 -4.22 2.71
CA GLN A 177 -8.47 -3.68 3.62
C GLN A 177 -9.10 -4.80 4.47
N ALA A 178 -9.44 -5.93 3.84
CA ALA A 178 -10.01 -7.08 4.53
C ALA A 178 -9.08 -7.63 5.63
N ASN A 179 -7.76 -7.62 5.41
CA ASN A 179 -6.82 -8.03 6.45
C ASN A 179 -6.88 -7.11 7.67
N LEU A 180 -7.02 -5.81 7.47
CA LEU A 180 -7.07 -4.82 8.54
C LEU A 180 -8.45 -4.80 9.23
N ASN A 181 -9.54 -5.03 8.49
CA ASN A 181 -10.89 -5.19 9.05
C ASN A 181 -11.01 -6.39 9.99
N VAL A 182 -10.34 -7.51 9.71
CA VAL A 182 -10.39 -8.69 10.61
C VAL A 182 -9.92 -8.35 12.03
N VAL A 183 -8.94 -7.45 12.16
CA VAL A 183 -8.43 -6.97 13.46
C VAL A 183 -9.50 -6.17 14.19
N CYS A 184 -10.22 -5.32 13.45
CA CYS A 184 -11.33 -4.52 13.95
C CYS A 184 -12.50 -5.38 14.44
N GLU A 185 -12.85 -6.42 13.69
CA GLU A 185 -14.01 -7.27 13.98
C GLU A 185 -13.75 -8.26 15.13
N ASN A 186 -12.54 -8.82 15.21
CA ASN A 186 -12.24 -9.93 16.11
C ASN A 186 -11.36 -9.51 17.30
N GLY A 187 -10.79 -8.31 17.27
CA GLY A 187 -9.95 -7.79 18.33
C GLY A 187 -10.77 -7.27 19.52
N PRO A 188 -10.15 -7.17 20.71
CA PRO A 188 -10.73 -6.39 21.83
C PRO A 188 -10.75 -4.88 21.56
N GLN A 189 -10.30 -4.46 20.37
CA GLN A 189 -10.11 -3.07 19.96
C GLN A 189 -11.16 -2.75 18.90
N HIS A 190 -12.05 -1.83 19.22
CA HIS A 190 -13.09 -1.38 18.31
C HIS A 190 -12.51 -0.35 17.35
N CYS A 191 -12.49 -0.64 16.05
CA CYS A 191 -12.13 0.36 15.03
C CYS A 191 -13.21 1.43 14.83
N ASP A 192 -14.30 1.37 15.60
CA ASP A 192 -15.33 2.40 15.67
C ASP A 192 -14.83 3.69 16.35
N ASP A 193 -13.74 3.61 17.14
CA ASP A 193 -13.08 4.78 17.70
C ASP A 193 -11.92 5.22 16.78
N PRO A 194 -12.00 6.39 16.14
CA PRO A 194 -10.90 6.93 15.33
C PRO A 194 -9.58 7.07 16.11
N ALA A 195 -9.63 7.18 17.44
CA ALA A 195 -8.45 7.22 18.28
C ALA A 195 -7.69 5.88 18.36
N ASP A 196 -8.33 4.78 18.00
CA ASP A 196 -7.73 3.43 17.98
C ASP A 196 -7.20 3.02 16.60
N LEU A 197 -7.45 3.82 15.55
CA LEU A 197 -6.98 3.56 14.21
C LEU A 197 -5.46 3.79 14.07
N PRO A 198 -4.80 3.09 13.13
CA PRO A 198 -3.38 3.28 12.90
C PRO A 198 -3.09 4.67 12.31
N ILE A 199 -2.06 5.33 12.86
CA ILE A 199 -1.56 6.66 12.48
C ILE A 199 -0.14 6.62 11.89
N GLY A 200 0.33 5.43 11.57
CA GLY A 200 1.70 5.22 11.15
C GLY A 200 1.90 3.81 10.63
N VAL A 201 2.80 3.66 9.65
CA VAL A 201 3.30 2.35 9.21
C VAL A 201 4.81 2.34 9.31
N VAL A 202 5.31 1.35 10.05
CA VAL A 202 6.74 1.03 10.09
C VAL A 202 7.01 -0.04 9.05
N VAL A 203 7.90 0.27 8.12
CA VAL A 203 8.35 -0.64 7.07
C VAL A 203 9.70 -1.21 7.44
N ILE A 204 9.80 -2.53 7.35
CA ILE A 204 10.93 -3.28 7.87
C ILE A 204 11.42 -4.30 6.84
N PRO A 205 12.32 -3.90 5.91
CA PRO A 205 13.13 -4.83 5.13
C PRO A 205 14.06 -5.58 6.05
N LEU A 206 13.99 -6.91 6.02
CA LEU A 206 14.67 -7.72 7.01
C LEU A 206 15.03 -9.11 6.50
N LEU A 207 16.00 -9.69 7.18
CA LEU A 207 16.42 -11.06 7.03
C LEU A 207 16.16 -11.81 8.34
N PHE A 208 15.30 -12.83 8.27
CA PHE A 208 14.86 -13.53 9.46
C PHE A 208 15.97 -14.44 10.01
N PRO A 209 15.99 -14.66 11.35
CA PRO A 209 17.05 -15.45 11.97
C PRO A 209 17.12 -16.85 11.39
N ALA A 210 18.34 -17.35 11.21
CA ALA A 210 18.62 -18.69 10.74
C ALA A 210 19.67 -19.36 11.62
N ASN A 211 19.61 -20.69 11.72
CA ASN A 211 20.60 -21.47 12.49
C ASN A 211 22.01 -21.45 11.87
N VAL A 212 22.16 -20.84 10.70
CA VAL A 212 23.41 -20.65 9.97
C VAL A 212 23.46 -19.20 9.48
N GLU A 213 24.67 -18.67 9.27
CA GLU A 213 24.84 -17.36 8.62
C GLU A 213 24.32 -17.45 7.18
N THR A 214 23.46 -16.51 6.76
CA THR A 214 22.80 -16.59 5.44
C THR A 214 22.93 -15.30 4.65
N GLY A 215 23.72 -15.37 3.58
CA GLY A 215 23.69 -14.45 2.43
C GLY A 215 23.77 -12.95 2.71
N VAL A 216 23.52 -12.20 1.64
CA VAL A 216 23.45 -10.75 1.63
C VAL A 216 22.29 -10.34 0.73
N ILE A 217 21.48 -9.40 1.18
CA ILE A 217 20.44 -8.77 0.36
C ILE A 217 20.61 -7.26 0.37
N PHE A 218 20.46 -6.66 -0.80
CA PHE A 218 20.38 -5.22 -0.98
C PHE A 218 18.92 -4.84 -1.21
N TRP A 219 18.49 -3.72 -0.64
CA TRP A 219 17.18 -3.12 -0.83
C TRP A 219 17.35 -1.68 -1.33
N ASP A 220 16.46 -1.27 -2.22
CA ASP A 220 16.46 0.07 -2.80
C ASP A 220 15.08 0.49 -3.35
N ASP A 221 14.92 1.80 -3.56
CA ASP A 221 13.73 2.42 -4.17
C ASP A 221 12.41 1.95 -3.58
N LEU A 222 12.29 2.05 -2.25
CA LEU A 222 11.14 1.56 -1.52
C LEU A 222 9.92 2.46 -1.74
N VAL A 223 8.75 1.85 -1.88
CA VAL A 223 7.50 2.62 -2.03
C VAL A 223 6.46 2.03 -1.10
N LEU A 224 5.84 2.89 -0.30
CA LEU A 224 4.61 2.56 0.42
C LEU A 224 3.51 3.46 -0.09
N THR A 225 2.42 2.87 -0.53
CA THR A 225 1.20 3.58 -0.93
C THR A 225 0.02 2.98 -0.19
N GLN A 226 -0.91 3.84 0.20
CA GLN A 226 -2.24 3.43 0.57
C GLN A 226 -3.15 3.71 -0.63
N GLY A 227 -3.88 2.69 -1.08
CA GLY A 227 -5.00 2.91 -1.97
C GLY A 227 -6.02 3.77 -1.23
N GLY A 228 -6.62 4.74 -1.91
CA GLY A 228 -7.75 5.45 -1.31
C GLY A 228 -8.83 4.44 -0.89
N ILE A 229 -9.75 4.88 -0.04
CA ILE A 229 -11.08 4.24 0.03
C ILE A 229 -11.51 4.06 -1.43
N PRO A 230 -11.97 2.87 -1.85
CA PRO A 230 -12.61 2.72 -3.14
C PRO A 230 -13.56 3.91 -3.31
N GLU A 231 -13.32 4.72 -4.34
CA GLU A 231 -14.08 5.95 -4.62
C GLU A 231 -15.57 5.67 -4.36
N GLU A 232 -16.20 6.47 -3.48
CA GLU A 232 -17.53 6.24 -2.86
C GLU A 232 -18.23 5.03 -3.45
N CYS A 233 -18.18 3.89 -2.77
CA CYS A 233 -18.67 2.66 -3.36
C CYS A 233 -20.14 2.84 -3.78
N PRO A 234 -20.48 3.02 -5.07
CA PRO A 234 -21.83 3.48 -5.38
C PRO A 234 -22.87 2.43 -5.00
N ALA A 235 -22.43 1.18 -4.87
CA ALA A 235 -23.19 0.04 -4.36
C ALA A 235 -23.55 0.12 -2.86
N ASP A 236 -22.78 0.82 -2.03
CA ASP A 236 -23.10 1.15 -0.63
C ASP A 236 -24.04 2.36 -0.62
N PHE A 237 -25.31 2.10 -0.93
CA PHE A 237 -26.30 3.17 -1.11
C PHE A 237 -26.75 3.77 0.22
N ASN A 238 -26.63 3.03 1.33
CA ASN A 238 -27.02 3.55 2.64
C ASN A 238 -25.86 4.26 3.39
N GLY A 239 -24.63 4.15 2.87
CA GLY A 239 -23.43 4.81 3.39
C GLY A 239 -22.95 4.20 4.70
N ASP A 240 -23.19 2.91 4.92
CA ASP A 240 -22.77 2.19 6.13
C ASP A 240 -21.47 1.41 5.96
N THR A 241 -20.78 1.59 4.84
CA THR A 241 -19.51 0.96 4.43
C THR A 241 -19.60 -0.55 4.21
N LEU A 242 -20.82 -1.09 4.08
CA LEU A 242 -21.04 -2.52 3.85
C LEU A 242 -22.02 -2.73 2.70
N ILE A 243 -21.56 -3.34 1.60
CA ILE A 243 -22.47 -3.81 0.56
C ILE A 243 -23.27 -5.01 1.04
N THR A 244 -24.54 -4.77 1.36
CA THR A 244 -25.50 -5.78 1.81
C THR A 244 -26.84 -5.64 1.08
N SER A 245 -27.83 -6.46 1.46
CA SER A 245 -29.20 -6.28 0.98
C SER A 245 -29.89 -5.03 1.57
N ALA A 246 -29.28 -4.38 2.57
CA ALA A 246 -29.77 -3.11 3.10
C ALA A 246 -29.64 -2.00 2.04
N ASP A 247 -28.57 -2.00 1.24
CA ASP A 247 -28.38 -1.05 0.13
C ASP A 247 -29.45 -1.18 -0.92
N ILE A 248 -29.81 -2.42 -1.29
CA ILE A 248 -30.91 -2.68 -2.22
C ILE A 248 -32.21 -2.07 -1.68
N THR A 249 -32.46 -2.24 -0.38
CA THR A 249 -33.69 -1.73 0.25
C THR A 249 -33.70 -0.20 0.30
N SER A 250 -32.55 0.42 0.60
CA SER A 250 -32.36 1.87 0.62
C SER A 250 -32.48 2.47 -0.77
N PHE A 251 -31.84 1.88 -1.77
CA PHE A 251 -31.92 2.27 -3.18
C PHE A 251 -33.36 2.21 -3.69
N LEU A 252 -34.07 1.09 -3.48
CA LEU A 252 -35.46 0.96 -3.92
C LEU A 252 -36.38 1.96 -3.22
N SER A 253 -36.13 2.27 -1.95
CA SER A 253 -36.89 3.29 -1.21
C SER A 253 -36.69 4.69 -1.78
N ALA A 254 -35.44 5.06 -2.10
CA ALA A 254 -35.12 6.31 -2.77
C ALA A 254 -35.75 6.38 -4.19
N TRP A 255 -35.66 5.29 -4.95
CA TRP A 255 -36.24 5.18 -6.28
C TRP A 255 -37.77 5.38 -6.30
N PHE A 256 -38.51 4.76 -5.36
CA PHE A 256 -39.95 5.00 -5.24
C PHE A 256 -40.27 6.45 -4.84
N SER A 257 -39.45 7.06 -3.97
CA SER A 257 -39.59 8.46 -3.58
C SER A 257 -39.37 9.39 -4.77
N ASP A 258 -38.34 9.15 -5.58
CA ASP A 258 -38.04 9.91 -6.79
C ASP A 258 -39.19 9.90 -7.78
N ILE A 259 -39.77 8.73 -8.04
CA ILE A 259 -40.93 8.61 -8.94
C ILE A 259 -42.14 9.38 -8.40
N ALA A 260 -42.36 9.35 -7.08
CA ALA A 260 -43.49 10.02 -6.46
C ALA A 260 -43.32 11.55 -6.41
N ASN A 261 -42.09 12.02 -6.19
CA ASN A 261 -41.80 13.42 -5.85
C ASN A 261 -41.08 14.19 -6.96
N GLY A 262 -40.61 13.52 -8.02
CA GLY A 262 -39.82 14.11 -9.09
C GLY A 262 -38.41 14.52 -8.66
N THR A 263 -37.82 13.80 -7.70
CA THR A 263 -36.40 13.94 -7.31
C THR A 263 -35.53 12.97 -8.13
N ILE A 264 -34.20 13.07 -7.98
CA ILE A 264 -33.21 12.29 -8.76
C ILE A 264 -32.13 11.66 -7.87
N VAL A 265 -32.47 11.31 -6.63
CA VAL A 265 -31.50 10.74 -5.68
C VAL A 265 -31.05 9.33 -6.11
N ALA A 266 -31.93 8.58 -6.78
CA ALA A 266 -31.68 7.24 -7.28
C ALA A 266 -31.40 7.19 -8.80
N ASP A 267 -30.98 8.31 -9.41
CA ASP A 267 -30.50 8.37 -10.80
C ASP A 267 -29.07 7.82 -10.89
N TYR A 268 -28.93 6.52 -10.63
CA TYR A 268 -27.64 5.84 -10.46
C TYR A 268 -26.74 5.87 -11.71
N ASN A 269 -27.32 5.99 -12.91
CA ASN A 269 -26.55 6.05 -14.15
C ASN A 269 -26.33 7.49 -14.66
N ASP A 270 -26.63 8.50 -13.84
CA ASP A 270 -26.48 9.93 -14.14
C ASP A 270 -27.17 10.37 -15.44
N SER A 271 -28.33 9.79 -15.77
CA SER A 271 -29.08 10.13 -16.99
C SER A 271 -29.82 11.47 -16.91
N GLY A 272 -29.92 12.03 -15.71
CA GLY A 272 -30.78 13.17 -15.37
C GLY A 272 -32.22 12.77 -15.06
N THR A 273 -32.55 11.47 -14.98
CA THR A 273 -33.90 10.97 -14.72
C THR A 273 -33.92 9.62 -14.01
N THR A 274 -34.72 9.49 -12.94
CA THR A 274 -34.91 8.20 -12.25
C THR A 274 -35.88 7.28 -13.01
N THR A 275 -35.38 6.17 -13.53
CA THR A 275 -36.12 5.18 -14.32
C THR A 275 -35.75 3.74 -13.92
N SER A 276 -36.31 2.73 -14.60
CA SER A 276 -35.89 1.33 -14.37
C SER A 276 -34.46 1.03 -14.84
N ALA A 277 -33.85 1.90 -15.66
CA ALA A 277 -32.45 1.77 -16.07
C ALA A 277 -31.51 1.89 -14.87
N ASP A 278 -31.85 2.74 -13.90
CA ASP A 278 -31.09 2.94 -12.66
C ASP A 278 -31.08 1.70 -11.77
N ILE A 279 -32.19 0.97 -11.70
CA ILE A 279 -32.23 -0.32 -10.99
C ILE A 279 -31.23 -1.30 -11.60
N THR A 280 -31.18 -1.37 -12.93
CA THR A 280 -30.27 -2.31 -13.61
C THR A 280 -28.81 -1.89 -13.41
N ALA A 281 -28.53 -0.59 -13.46
CA ALA A 281 -27.20 -0.05 -13.22
C ALA A 281 -26.75 -0.27 -11.76
N PHE A 282 -27.62 0.03 -10.79
CA PHE A 282 -27.36 -0.18 -9.36
C PHE A 282 -27.09 -1.66 -9.06
N LEU A 283 -27.92 -2.58 -9.55
CA LEU A 283 -27.70 -4.01 -9.30
C LEU A 283 -26.41 -4.51 -9.94
N ALA A 284 -26.03 -3.98 -11.12
CA ALA A 284 -24.76 -4.33 -11.75
C ALA A 284 -23.58 -3.85 -10.88
N GLY A 285 -23.60 -2.59 -10.43
CA GLY A 285 -22.58 -2.05 -9.51
C GLY A 285 -22.55 -2.76 -8.16
N TRP A 286 -23.71 -3.16 -7.62
CA TRP A 286 -23.82 -3.93 -6.40
C TRP A 286 -23.19 -5.32 -6.51
N PHE A 287 -23.44 -6.05 -7.60
CA PHE A 287 -22.78 -7.33 -7.85
C PHE A 287 -21.28 -7.18 -8.08
N GLU A 288 -20.84 -6.12 -8.76
CA GLU A 288 -19.43 -5.82 -8.94
C GLU A 288 -18.76 -5.53 -7.60
N GLY A 289 -19.37 -4.68 -6.77
CA GLY A 289 -18.87 -4.34 -5.45
C GLY A 289 -18.73 -5.55 -4.51
N LEU A 290 -19.67 -6.51 -4.57
CA LEU A 290 -19.55 -7.78 -3.84
C LEU A 290 -18.33 -8.62 -4.28
N VAL A 291 -17.88 -8.48 -5.52
CA VAL A 291 -16.74 -9.23 -6.06
C VAL A 291 -15.43 -8.48 -5.82
N THR A 292 -15.43 -7.16 -5.99
CA THR A 292 -14.24 -6.31 -5.88
C THR A 292 -13.91 -5.93 -4.45
N GLY A 293 -14.82 -6.16 -3.50
CA GLY A 293 -14.60 -5.80 -2.09
C GLY A 293 -14.65 -4.30 -1.86
N CYS A 294 -15.37 -3.59 -2.72
CA CYS A 294 -15.77 -2.21 -2.50
C CYS A 294 -16.62 -2.21 -1.22
N GLN A 295 -16.04 -1.79 -0.11
CA GLN A 295 -16.61 -1.68 1.23
C GLN A 295 -16.22 -0.30 1.75
#